data_AF-Q4D1Q7-F1
#
_entry.id   AF-Q4D1Q7-F1
#
_cell.length_a   1.000
_cell.length_b   1.000
_cell.length_c   1.000
_cell.angle_alpha   90.00
_cell.angle_beta   90.00
_cell.angle_gamma   90.00
#
_symmetry.space_group_name_H-M   'P 1'
#
loop_
_entity.id
_entity.type
_entity.pdbx_description
1 polymer ?
#
loop_
_entity_poly.entity_id
_entity_poly.type
_entity_poly.pdbx_seq_one_letter_code
_entity_poly.pdbx_strand_id
1 'polypeptide(L)'
;MQVAGALKQKGNACFNNGDIDGAAAAYQEAIGLLLQEKKGKNMPEEKNGVIHDIVGGAGELLAVLYSNLSNLYNIKGDYEVSWKAAQQATIYDPTFAKGWLRYIQGRRMDGYPFEAFVTLLRRLRPLLRNSPPSTLPKHIAGDVALVEAPLYEDLGLSRVLPHIELDEYEGGVGIVARRAVKPNEIILVEKRFETFFAEMDLGAQSDLTTMGIVTHFANKMYPHQCSHSETWVRFNKQFKGCWPRRPEEISADVRSELSHALRSQLPEMGDDDFESLFTLAVICRYNCFHSGFFRACALANHSCHANAAMKYNPEDETVTLIAVRPISAGDFVNVKYLSDAHFLMGVGKRREYLRSWLFWCKCDRCSMDSENSATQEQIKCPHCLRYTHLPFTNENTETKDHDPLLLPEKPCLHCGASVKWSEDSRAMVSQLVVSFNNITGHVTYDRLMTWLLEGMRKISVIRVHPDHWLYRILFYFFCVPMTSIVNEGFEQFMAMGWHSSLVEMLMRDVGIRRLYMEAIHARTNEGGCSKEKCGHVSEGCSEIIGCGGAAINSALRSTLVRGNGGW
;
A
#
# COMPACT_ATOMS: atom_id res chain seq x y z
N MET A 1 -19.26 0.22 45.95
CA MET A 1 -17.77 0.16 45.88
C MET A 1 -17.07 -0.86 46.79
N GLN A 2 -17.09 -0.75 48.14
CA GLN A 2 -16.30 -1.65 49.02
C GLN A 2 -16.61 -3.15 48.83
N VAL A 3 -17.89 -3.51 48.71
CA VAL A 3 -18.34 -4.89 48.45
C VAL A 3 -17.78 -5.45 47.14
N ALA A 4 -17.85 -4.66 46.05
CA ALA A 4 -17.28 -5.05 44.76
C ALA A 4 -15.74 -5.21 44.85
N GLY A 5 -15.08 -4.36 45.63
CA GLY A 5 -13.65 -4.50 45.94
C GLY A 5 -13.32 -5.82 46.66
N ALA A 6 -14.13 -6.22 47.65
CA ALA A 6 -13.97 -7.49 48.36
C ALA A 6 -14.19 -8.70 47.43
N LEU A 7 -15.23 -8.65 46.58
CA LEU A 7 -15.50 -9.69 45.59
C LEU A 7 -14.38 -9.81 44.54
N LYS A 8 -13.79 -8.69 44.09
CA LYS A 8 -12.58 -8.71 43.25
C LYS A 8 -11.45 -9.46 43.95
N GLN A 9 -11.19 -9.21 45.24
CA GLN A 9 -10.13 -9.91 45.97
C GLN A 9 -10.44 -11.39 46.18
N LYS A 10 -11.70 -11.74 46.46
CA LYS A 10 -12.16 -13.14 46.49
C LYS A 10 -11.90 -13.83 45.16
N GLY A 11 -12.25 -13.19 44.04
CA GLY A 11 -12.00 -13.72 42.70
C GLY A 11 -10.51 -13.90 42.40
N ASN A 12 -9.67 -12.94 42.80
CA ASN A 12 -8.21 -13.07 42.67
C ASN A 12 -7.66 -14.25 43.50
N ALA A 13 -8.19 -14.47 44.71
CA ALA A 13 -7.79 -15.58 45.57
C ALA A 13 -8.21 -16.94 44.98
N CYS A 14 -9.45 -17.07 44.51
CA CYS A 14 -9.91 -18.26 43.78
C CYS A 14 -9.01 -18.53 42.56
N PHE A 15 -8.72 -17.50 41.77
CA PHE A 15 -7.87 -17.62 40.59
C PHE A 15 -6.46 -18.14 40.93
N ASN A 16 -5.82 -17.57 41.96
CA ASN A 16 -4.50 -18.00 42.40
C ASN A 16 -4.48 -19.43 42.96
N ASN A 17 -5.63 -19.92 43.46
CA ASN A 17 -5.80 -21.30 43.94
C ASN A 17 -6.19 -22.28 42.82
N GLY A 18 -6.30 -21.83 41.57
CA GLY A 18 -6.73 -22.65 40.43
C GLY A 18 -8.26 -22.85 40.32
N ASP A 19 -9.05 -22.23 41.19
CA ASP A 19 -10.51 -22.24 41.14
C ASP A 19 -11.03 -21.19 40.14
N ILE A 20 -11.01 -21.56 38.85
CA ILE A 20 -11.41 -20.68 37.74
C ILE A 20 -12.91 -20.35 37.80
N ASP A 21 -13.75 -21.30 38.21
CA ASP A 21 -15.21 -21.10 38.27
C ASP A 21 -15.61 -20.20 39.44
N GLY A 22 -15.03 -20.41 40.63
CA GLY A 22 -15.22 -19.52 41.77
C GLY A 22 -14.68 -18.12 41.52
N ALA A 23 -13.57 -18.00 40.77
CA ALA A 23 -13.06 -16.70 40.34
C ALA A 23 -14.03 -15.98 39.41
N ALA A 24 -14.56 -16.68 38.40
CA ALA A 24 -15.52 -16.13 37.45
C ALA A 24 -16.80 -15.66 38.15
N ALA A 25 -17.36 -16.49 39.04
CA ALA A 25 -18.55 -16.16 39.81
C ALA A 25 -18.35 -14.90 40.66
N ALA A 26 -17.22 -14.79 41.38
CA ALA A 26 -16.92 -13.62 42.20
C ALA A 26 -16.76 -12.34 41.37
N TYR A 27 -16.12 -12.41 40.18
CA TYR A 27 -16.00 -11.25 39.30
C TYR A 27 -17.35 -10.84 38.68
N GLN A 28 -18.16 -11.80 38.24
CA GLN A 28 -19.49 -11.54 37.68
C GLN A 28 -20.42 -10.92 38.74
N GLU A 29 -20.38 -11.40 39.98
CA GLU A 29 -21.13 -10.81 41.09
C GLU A 29 -20.70 -9.36 41.35
N ALA A 30 -19.39 -9.08 41.36
CA ALA A 30 -18.87 -7.73 41.52
C ALA A 30 -19.32 -6.79 40.39
N ILE A 31 -19.30 -7.26 39.14
CA ILE A 31 -19.80 -6.51 37.97
C ILE A 31 -21.29 -6.25 38.12
N GLY A 32 -22.08 -7.26 38.48
CA GLY A 32 -23.52 -7.13 38.68
C GLY A 32 -23.87 -6.02 39.69
N LEU A 33 -23.17 -5.98 40.83
CA LEU A 33 -23.36 -4.93 41.83
C LEU A 33 -23.03 -3.53 41.28
N LEU A 34 -21.91 -3.38 40.57
CA LEU A 34 -21.48 -2.09 40.00
C LEU A 34 -22.43 -1.60 38.90
N LEU A 35 -22.99 -2.50 38.09
CA LEU A 35 -23.94 -2.14 37.04
C LEU A 35 -25.33 -1.83 37.58
N GLN A 36 -25.77 -2.50 38.65
CA GLN A 36 -27.02 -2.15 39.35
C GLN A 36 -26.93 -0.76 40.00
N GLU A 37 -25.79 -0.42 40.60
CA GLU A 37 -25.52 0.91 41.16
C GLU A 37 -25.61 2.01 40.07
N LYS A 38 -25.24 1.69 38.82
CA LYS A 38 -25.42 2.60 37.67
C LYS A 38 -26.87 2.79 37.26
N LYS A 39 -27.70 1.74 37.18
CA LYS A 39 -29.12 1.87 36.80
C LYS A 39 -29.93 2.77 37.75
N GLY A 40 -29.49 2.92 39.00
CA GLY A 40 -30.10 3.82 39.99
C GLY A 40 -29.79 5.31 39.80
N LYS A 41 -28.84 5.69 38.94
CA LYS A 41 -28.52 7.09 38.59
C LYS A 41 -28.88 7.31 37.13
N ASN A 42 -29.71 8.32 36.84
CA ASN A 42 -30.14 8.66 35.47
C ASN A 42 -28.93 8.70 34.52
N MET A 43 -28.96 7.85 33.49
CA MET A 43 -27.93 7.73 32.46
C MET A 43 -27.84 9.01 31.63
N PRO A 44 -26.65 9.60 31.42
CA PRO A 44 -26.40 10.47 30.28
C PRO A 44 -26.39 9.63 28.99
N GLU A 45 -27.02 10.16 27.94
CA GLU A 45 -27.17 9.50 26.64
C GLU A 45 -25.82 9.20 25.97
N GLU A 46 -25.77 8.06 25.27
CA GLU A 46 -24.68 7.68 24.37
C GLU A 46 -24.48 8.75 23.28
N LYS A 47 -23.34 9.45 23.31
CA LYS A 47 -22.82 10.14 22.12
C LYS A 47 -21.43 9.62 21.78
N ASN A 48 -21.31 9.05 20.58
CA ASN A 48 -20.06 8.62 19.95
C ASN A 48 -19.23 7.59 20.72
N GLY A 49 -19.86 6.64 21.42
CA GLY A 49 -19.20 5.46 21.99
C GLY A 49 -18.31 5.73 23.19
N VAL A 50 -18.37 6.92 23.78
CA VAL A 50 -17.66 7.26 25.02
C VAL A 50 -18.68 7.60 26.09
N ILE A 51 -18.75 6.75 27.14
CA ILE A 51 -19.52 7.06 28.35
C ILE A 51 -18.73 8.12 29.13
N HIS A 52 -18.94 9.38 28.79
CA HIS A 52 -18.54 10.50 29.64
C HIS A 52 -19.42 10.49 30.90
N ASP A 53 -18.84 10.80 32.05
CA ASP A 53 -19.44 10.78 33.41
C ASP A 53 -19.53 9.42 34.14
N ILE A 54 -18.50 8.58 34.07
CA ILE A 54 -18.24 7.69 35.21
C ILE A 54 -17.66 8.53 36.35
N VAL A 55 -18.55 9.13 37.13
CA VAL A 55 -18.24 9.74 38.42
C VAL A 55 -17.66 8.65 39.35
N GLY A 56 -16.32 8.61 39.50
CA GLY A 56 -15.60 7.80 40.48
C GLY A 56 -14.99 6.48 39.97
N GLY A 57 -14.11 5.88 40.79
CA GLY A 57 -13.32 4.67 40.48
C GLY A 57 -14.09 3.37 40.18
N ALA A 58 -15.41 3.44 39.95
CA ALA A 58 -16.23 2.32 39.52
C ALA A 58 -15.90 1.86 38.08
N GLY A 59 -15.59 2.81 37.18
CA GLY A 59 -15.21 2.51 35.79
C GLY A 59 -13.89 1.75 35.70
N GLU A 60 -12.87 2.25 36.40
CA GLU A 60 -11.58 1.57 36.55
C GLU A 60 -11.75 0.17 37.17
N LEU A 61 -12.59 0.04 38.20
CA LEU A 61 -12.86 -1.26 38.82
C LEU A 61 -13.57 -2.23 37.85
N LEU A 62 -14.56 -1.75 37.09
CA LEU A 62 -15.22 -2.53 36.03
C LEU A 62 -14.22 -2.97 34.97
N ALA A 63 -13.35 -2.08 34.52
CA ALA A 63 -12.32 -2.40 33.54
C ALA A 63 -11.39 -3.52 34.04
N VAL A 64 -10.94 -3.44 35.30
CA VAL A 64 -10.13 -4.50 35.93
C VAL A 64 -10.89 -5.82 36.02
N LEU A 65 -12.17 -5.80 36.43
CA LEU A 65 -13.00 -7.01 36.57
C LEU A 65 -13.24 -7.70 35.22
N TYR A 66 -13.67 -6.96 34.20
CA TYR A 66 -13.88 -7.48 32.83
C TYR A 66 -12.59 -8.00 32.22
N SER A 67 -11.49 -7.30 32.43
CA SER A 67 -10.18 -7.73 32.00
C SER A 67 -9.81 -9.06 32.70
N ASN A 68 -10.06 -9.21 34.00
CA ASN A 68 -9.81 -10.46 34.70
C ASN A 68 -10.69 -11.61 34.19
N LEU A 69 -11.98 -11.36 33.91
CA LEU A 69 -12.85 -12.35 33.26
C LEU A 69 -12.30 -12.79 31.90
N SER A 70 -11.86 -11.84 31.06
CA SER A 70 -11.23 -12.16 29.77
C SER A 70 -10.08 -13.15 29.94
N ASN A 71 -9.23 -12.96 30.95
CA ASN A 71 -8.13 -13.89 31.23
C ASN A 71 -8.62 -15.31 31.59
N LEU A 72 -9.69 -15.42 32.39
CA LEU A 72 -10.27 -16.72 32.74
C LEU A 72 -10.81 -17.43 31.49
N TYR A 73 -11.55 -16.72 30.63
CA TYR A 73 -12.07 -17.28 29.38
C TYR A 73 -10.96 -17.67 28.42
N ASN A 74 -9.88 -16.88 28.35
CA ASN A 74 -8.70 -17.25 27.58
C ASN A 74 -8.06 -18.56 28.06
N ILE A 75 -7.93 -18.77 29.37
CA ILE A 75 -7.40 -20.02 29.95
C ILE A 75 -8.33 -21.20 29.67
N LYS A 76 -9.65 -20.97 29.64
CA LYS A 76 -10.66 -21.98 29.28
C LYS A 76 -10.71 -22.31 27.79
N GLY A 77 -9.98 -21.58 26.93
CA GLY A 77 -10.05 -21.73 25.48
C GLY A 77 -11.29 -21.10 24.84
N ASP A 78 -12.09 -20.35 25.60
CA ASP A 78 -13.26 -19.63 25.10
C ASP A 78 -12.82 -18.24 24.61
N TYR A 79 -12.19 -18.22 23.43
CA TYR A 79 -11.56 -17.01 22.90
C TYR A 79 -12.59 -15.95 22.49
N GLU A 80 -13.77 -16.35 22.02
CA GLU A 80 -14.84 -15.43 21.64
C GLU A 80 -15.33 -14.63 22.86
N VAL A 81 -15.64 -15.32 23.95
CA VAL A 81 -16.07 -14.66 25.19
C VAL A 81 -14.92 -13.89 25.82
N SER A 82 -13.67 -14.40 25.70
CA SER A 82 -12.47 -13.71 26.16
C SER A 82 -12.30 -12.32 25.57
N TRP A 83 -12.31 -12.18 24.23
CA TRP A 83 -12.10 -10.86 23.62
C TRP A 83 -13.31 -9.94 23.83
N LYS A 84 -14.54 -10.46 23.91
CA LYS A 84 -15.73 -9.68 24.26
C LYS A 84 -15.63 -9.09 25.67
N ALA A 85 -15.18 -9.87 26.64
CA ALA A 85 -14.91 -9.37 27.99
C ALA A 85 -13.78 -8.33 28.00
N ALA A 86 -12.70 -8.54 27.23
CA ALA A 86 -11.62 -7.55 27.11
C ALA A 86 -12.12 -6.25 26.47
N GLN A 87 -12.99 -6.33 25.46
CA GLN A 87 -13.61 -5.17 24.83
C GLN A 87 -14.41 -4.35 25.84
N GLN A 88 -15.21 -5.01 26.69
CA GLN A 88 -15.91 -4.32 27.79
C GLN A 88 -14.93 -3.59 28.70
N ALA A 89 -13.79 -4.20 29.04
CA ALA A 89 -12.76 -3.52 29.83
C ALA A 89 -12.27 -2.23 29.14
N THR A 90 -12.04 -2.26 27.83
CA THR A 90 -11.61 -1.09 27.06
C THR A 90 -12.70 -0.03 26.88
N ILE A 91 -13.99 -0.40 26.97
CA ILE A 91 -15.11 0.55 26.93
C ILE A 91 -15.20 1.31 28.25
N TYR A 92 -15.05 0.62 29.39
CA TYR A 92 -15.13 1.25 30.71
C TYR A 92 -13.89 2.07 31.06
N ASP A 93 -12.71 1.66 30.60
CA ASP A 93 -11.48 2.43 30.70
C ASP A 93 -10.64 2.24 29.43
N PRO A 94 -10.78 3.13 28.43
CA PRO A 94 -9.98 3.11 27.22
C PRO A 94 -8.48 3.30 27.45
N THR A 95 -8.05 3.79 28.61
CA THR A 95 -6.63 3.97 28.96
C THR A 95 -6.03 2.72 29.61
N PHE A 96 -6.85 1.72 29.93
CA PHE A 96 -6.39 0.51 30.59
C PHE A 96 -5.63 -0.44 29.64
N ALA A 97 -4.30 -0.28 29.57
CA ALA A 97 -3.42 -1.04 28.68
C ALA A 97 -3.59 -2.57 28.79
N LYS A 98 -3.85 -3.11 29.99
CA LYS A 98 -4.08 -4.56 30.18
C LYS A 98 -5.37 -5.04 29.54
N GLY A 99 -6.40 -4.19 29.45
CA GLY A 99 -7.62 -4.47 28.69
C GLY A 99 -7.31 -4.66 27.20
N TRP A 100 -6.51 -3.75 26.63
CA TRP A 100 -6.09 -3.83 25.23
C TRP A 100 -5.19 -5.04 24.94
N LEU A 101 -4.21 -5.34 25.81
CA LEU A 101 -3.39 -6.55 25.69
C LEU A 101 -4.24 -7.82 25.61
N ARG A 102 -5.23 -7.95 26.49
CA ARG A 102 -6.15 -9.09 26.52
C ARG A 102 -7.08 -9.11 25.30
N TYR A 103 -7.51 -7.96 24.80
CA TYR A 103 -8.30 -7.87 23.57
C TYR A 103 -7.49 -8.37 22.36
N ILE A 104 -6.25 -7.88 22.20
CA ILE A 104 -5.36 -8.27 21.09
C ILE A 104 -5.09 -9.78 21.17
N GLN A 105 -4.76 -10.30 22.34
CA GLN A 105 -4.55 -11.73 22.55
C GLN A 105 -5.81 -12.55 22.21
N GLY A 106 -6.97 -12.16 22.74
CA GLY A 106 -8.23 -12.86 22.49
C GLY A 106 -8.64 -12.85 21.01
N ARG A 107 -8.50 -11.71 20.31
CA ARG A 107 -8.77 -11.61 18.87
C ARG A 107 -7.81 -12.49 18.05
N ARG A 108 -6.52 -12.50 18.39
CA ARG A 108 -5.54 -13.39 17.75
C ARG A 108 -5.94 -14.86 17.90
N MET A 109 -6.22 -15.29 19.14
CA MET A 109 -6.58 -16.69 19.43
C MET A 109 -7.93 -17.11 18.83
N ASP A 110 -8.87 -16.19 18.65
CA ASP A 110 -10.14 -16.43 17.93
C ASP A 110 -9.99 -16.37 16.39
N GLY A 111 -8.76 -16.24 15.87
CA GLY A 111 -8.47 -16.31 14.43
C GLY A 111 -8.55 -14.97 13.69
N TYR A 112 -8.52 -13.84 14.41
CA TYR A 112 -8.55 -12.48 13.85
C TYR A 112 -7.21 -11.73 14.06
N PRO A 113 -6.08 -12.27 13.57
CA PRO A 113 -4.77 -11.68 13.82
C PRO A 113 -4.61 -10.30 13.20
N PHE A 114 -5.20 -10.03 12.03
CA PHE A 114 -5.01 -8.73 11.38
C PHE A 114 -5.70 -7.60 12.15
N GLU A 115 -6.92 -7.80 12.64
CA GLU A 115 -7.59 -6.83 13.51
C GLU A 115 -6.84 -6.64 14.84
N ALA A 116 -6.28 -7.72 15.39
CA ALA A 116 -5.43 -7.64 16.57
C ALA A 116 -4.19 -6.76 16.31
N PHE A 117 -3.56 -6.88 15.13
CA PHE A 117 -2.43 -6.04 14.71
C PHE A 117 -2.83 -4.58 14.47
N VAL A 118 -3.97 -4.32 13.81
CA VAL A 118 -4.50 -2.96 13.67
C VAL A 118 -4.76 -2.33 15.05
N THR A 119 -5.30 -3.11 15.99
CA THR A 119 -5.58 -2.64 17.36
C THR A 119 -4.30 -2.37 18.14
N LEU A 120 -3.28 -3.24 18.01
CA LEU A 120 -1.95 -3.01 18.56
C LEU A 120 -1.39 -1.66 18.12
N LEU A 121 -1.37 -1.40 16.82
CA LEU A 121 -0.78 -0.18 16.26
C LEU A 121 -1.61 1.08 16.52
N ARG A 122 -2.94 0.96 16.55
CA ARG A 122 -3.86 2.12 16.68
C ARG A 122 -4.22 2.46 18.13
N ARG A 123 -4.15 1.50 19.06
CA ARG A 123 -4.61 1.66 20.45
C ARG A 123 -3.50 1.42 21.45
N LEU A 124 -2.92 0.22 21.47
CA LEU A 124 -1.99 -0.16 22.54
C LEU A 124 -0.66 0.62 22.45
N ARG A 125 0.00 0.66 21.29
CA ARG A 125 1.26 1.41 21.14
C ARG A 125 1.12 2.91 21.47
N PRO A 126 0.12 3.64 20.95
CA PRO A 126 -0.11 5.04 21.34
C PRO A 126 -0.32 5.23 22.85
N LEU A 127 -1.09 4.36 23.51
CA LEU A 127 -1.31 4.43 24.95
C LEU A 127 -0.01 4.27 25.73
N LEU A 128 0.83 3.30 25.36
CA LEU A 128 2.11 3.07 26.01
C LEU A 128 3.09 4.22 25.79
N ARG A 129 3.13 4.78 24.57
CA ARG A 129 3.99 5.92 24.23
C ARG A 129 3.59 7.19 25.00
N ASN A 130 2.30 7.43 25.18
CA ASN A 130 1.78 8.63 25.86
C ASN A 130 1.74 8.47 27.39
N SER A 131 1.93 7.25 27.92
CA SER A 131 1.93 7.00 29.36
C SER A 131 3.26 7.40 29.99
N PRO A 132 3.26 8.14 31.12
CA PRO A 132 4.50 8.40 31.85
C PRO A 132 5.12 7.08 32.36
N PRO A 133 6.46 6.96 32.37
CA PRO A 133 7.14 5.73 32.83
C PRO A 133 6.74 5.31 34.25
N SER A 134 6.35 6.25 35.10
CA SER A 134 5.92 6.00 36.49
C SER A 134 4.55 5.33 36.61
N THR A 135 3.68 5.43 35.60
CA THR A 135 2.33 4.82 35.62
C THR A 135 2.28 3.48 34.92
N LEU A 136 3.33 3.12 34.18
CA LEU A 136 3.42 1.86 33.47
C LEU A 136 3.79 0.71 34.43
N PRO A 137 3.11 -0.44 34.36
CA PRO A 137 3.53 -1.63 35.09
C PRO A 137 4.97 -2.01 34.76
N LYS A 138 5.77 -2.41 35.76
CA LYS A 138 7.18 -2.79 35.56
C LYS A 138 7.40 -3.86 34.48
N HIS A 139 6.41 -4.73 34.25
CA HIS A 139 6.47 -5.85 33.31
C HIS A 139 5.82 -5.55 31.94
N ILE A 140 5.29 -4.35 31.71
CA ILE A 140 4.47 -4.06 30.53
C ILE A 140 5.21 -4.30 29.21
N ALA A 141 6.51 -4.00 29.15
CA ALA A 141 7.31 -4.22 27.94
C ALA A 141 7.42 -5.73 27.61
N GLY A 142 7.56 -6.57 28.63
CA GLY A 142 7.52 -8.02 28.48
C GLY A 142 6.13 -8.52 28.07
N ASP A 143 5.08 -7.99 28.70
CA ASP A 143 3.69 -8.33 28.37
C ASP A 143 3.36 -7.99 26.90
N VAL A 144 3.85 -6.84 26.39
CA VAL A 144 3.68 -6.43 24.99
C VAL A 144 4.46 -7.36 24.07
N ALA A 145 5.72 -7.68 24.38
CA ALA A 145 6.52 -8.58 23.55
C ALA A 145 5.90 -9.98 23.43
N LEU A 146 5.29 -10.49 24.51
CA LEU A 146 4.57 -11.78 24.53
C LEU A 146 3.31 -11.79 23.63
N VAL A 147 2.73 -10.61 23.37
CA VAL A 147 1.60 -10.46 22.44
C VAL A 147 2.09 -10.21 21.02
N GLU A 148 3.11 -9.36 20.83
CA GLU A 148 3.65 -8.97 19.52
C GLU A 148 4.28 -10.15 18.77
N ALA A 149 5.16 -10.93 19.41
CA ALA A 149 5.93 -11.94 18.68
C ALA A 149 5.06 -13.02 18.01
N PRO A 150 4.11 -13.69 18.70
CA PRO A 150 3.28 -14.69 18.02
C PRO A 150 2.23 -14.04 17.10
N LEU A 151 1.84 -12.78 17.35
CA LEU A 151 0.99 -12.04 16.42
C LEU A 151 1.69 -11.77 15.08
N TYR A 152 2.99 -11.46 15.12
CA TYR A 152 3.79 -11.28 13.91
C TYR A 152 3.99 -12.61 13.19
N GLU A 153 4.22 -13.69 13.92
CA GLU A 153 4.29 -15.04 13.36
C GLU A 153 3.00 -15.43 12.60
N ASP A 154 1.82 -15.25 13.22
CA ASP A 154 0.51 -15.52 12.60
C ASP A 154 0.27 -14.70 11.31
N LEU A 155 0.88 -13.52 11.21
CA LEU A 155 0.75 -12.62 10.06
C LEU A 155 1.89 -12.76 9.04
N GLY A 156 2.89 -13.61 9.29
CA GLY A 156 4.08 -13.68 8.46
C GLY A 156 4.92 -12.40 8.47
N LEU A 157 4.89 -11.64 9.57
CA LEU A 157 5.62 -10.39 9.72
C LEU A 157 6.98 -10.61 10.40
N SER A 158 7.98 -9.89 9.93
CA SER A 158 9.27 -9.76 10.60
C SER A 158 9.83 -8.35 10.47
N ARG A 159 10.83 -8.02 11.30
CA ARG A 159 11.52 -6.72 11.30
C ARG A 159 10.58 -5.51 11.41
N VAL A 160 9.42 -5.69 12.07
CA VAL A 160 8.46 -4.62 12.31
C VAL A 160 9.09 -3.60 13.24
N LEU A 161 9.21 -2.35 12.79
CA LEU A 161 9.75 -1.28 13.63
C LEU A 161 8.87 -1.10 14.89
N PRO A 162 9.47 -1.01 16.10
CA PRO A 162 8.70 -0.88 17.34
C PRO A 162 8.04 0.51 17.49
N HIS A 163 8.45 1.47 16.66
CA HIS A 163 8.01 2.87 16.73
C HIS A 163 7.09 3.26 15.56
N ILE A 164 6.47 2.31 14.87
CA ILE A 164 5.34 2.59 13.97
C ILE A 164 4.00 2.43 14.70
N GLU A 165 3.04 3.27 14.37
CA GLU A 165 1.66 3.24 14.84
C GLU A 165 0.71 3.39 13.64
N LEU A 166 -0.59 3.26 13.87
CA LEU A 166 -1.63 3.68 12.91
C LEU A 166 -2.30 4.94 13.41
N ASP A 167 -2.37 5.96 12.56
CA ASP A 167 -3.04 7.23 12.85
C ASP A 167 -4.09 7.57 11.78
N GLU A 168 -4.99 8.48 12.09
CA GLU A 168 -6.06 8.89 11.18
C GLU A 168 -5.50 9.67 9.99
N TYR A 169 -5.96 9.34 8.78
CA TYR A 169 -5.52 9.97 7.55
C TYR A 169 -6.68 10.07 6.55
N GLU A 170 -7.16 11.29 6.27
CA GLU A 170 -8.22 11.58 5.28
C GLU A 170 -9.45 10.64 5.39
N GLY A 171 -9.94 10.38 6.62
CA GLY A 171 -11.08 9.49 6.88
C GLY A 171 -10.75 7.99 6.92
N GLY A 172 -9.50 7.62 6.61
CA GLY A 172 -8.94 6.29 6.79
C GLY A 172 -7.88 6.23 7.89
N VAL A 173 -6.94 5.31 7.76
CA VAL A 173 -5.77 5.18 8.63
C VAL A 173 -4.51 5.04 7.80
N GLY A 174 -3.36 5.39 8.35
CA GLY A 174 -2.07 5.19 7.73
C GLY A 174 -0.99 4.84 8.75
N ILE A 175 0.07 4.18 8.31
CA ILE A 175 1.25 3.94 9.13
C ILE A 175 1.94 5.27 9.41
N VAL A 176 2.21 5.59 10.68
CA VAL A 176 2.96 6.78 11.10
C VAL A 176 4.24 6.36 11.82
N ALA A 177 5.36 7.03 11.51
CA ALA A 177 6.62 6.83 12.20
C ALA A 177 6.69 7.72 13.44
N ARG A 178 6.86 7.17 14.65
CA ARG A 178 7.00 7.95 15.89
C ARG A 178 8.45 8.26 16.26
N ARG A 179 9.40 7.79 15.46
CA ARG A 179 10.83 8.16 15.49
C ARG A 179 11.29 8.35 14.06
N ALA A 180 12.40 9.08 13.89
CA ALA A 180 12.99 9.26 12.58
C ALA A 180 13.45 7.90 12.01
N VAL A 181 13.12 7.64 10.74
CA VAL A 181 13.53 6.45 9.99
C VAL A 181 14.50 6.87 8.90
N LYS A 182 15.66 6.20 8.84
CA LYS A 182 16.72 6.54 7.87
C LYS A 182 16.44 5.92 6.50
N PRO A 183 16.95 6.49 5.40
CA PRO A 183 16.95 5.80 4.11
C PRO A 183 17.58 4.40 4.23
N ASN A 184 17.00 3.44 3.52
CA ASN A 184 17.31 2.01 3.53
C ASN A 184 17.01 1.26 4.84
N GLU A 185 16.41 1.91 5.83
CA GLU A 185 15.93 1.23 7.02
C GLU A 185 14.62 0.48 6.70
N ILE A 186 14.54 -0.77 7.15
CA ILE A 186 13.39 -1.64 6.93
C ILE A 186 12.32 -1.33 7.97
N ILE A 187 11.10 -1.09 7.49
CA ILE A 187 9.93 -0.75 8.30
C ILE A 187 9.20 -2.00 8.76
N LEU A 188 8.99 -2.95 7.83
CA LEU A 188 8.53 -4.31 8.09
C LEU A 188 8.83 -5.19 6.87
N VAL A 189 8.85 -6.51 7.08
CA VAL A 189 8.82 -7.53 6.04
C VAL A 189 7.57 -8.35 6.24
N GLU A 190 6.80 -8.58 5.19
CA GLU A 190 5.56 -9.37 5.22
C GLU A 190 5.64 -10.50 4.21
N LYS A 191 5.44 -11.74 4.67
CA LYS A 191 5.25 -12.90 3.82
C LYS A 191 3.88 -12.85 3.16
N ARG A 192 3.82 -13.26 1.89
CA ARG A 192 2.56 -13.36 1.13
C ARG A 192 1.54 -14.18 1.90
N PHE A 193 0.34 -13.63 2.06
CA PHE A 193 -0.77 -14.37 2.63
C PHE A 193 -1.24 -15.47 1.66
N GLU A 194 -1.34 -16.70 2.17
CA GLU A 194 -1.61 -17.89 1.37
C GLU A 194 -3.07 -17.97 0.91
N THR A 195 -3.27 -18.06 -0.41
CA THR A 195 -4.57 -18.09 -1.07
C THR A 195 -4.75 -19.37 -1.90
N PHE A 196 -5.14 -20.48 -1.25
CA PHE A 196 -5.31 -21.80 -1.90
C PHE A 196 -6.21 -21.82 -3.16
N PHE A 197 -7.07 -20.82 -3.39
CA PHE A 197 -8.02 -20.77 -4.52
C PHE A 197 -7.65 -19.73 -5.61
N ALA A 198 -6.72 -18.82 -5.30
CA ALA A 198 -6.34 -17.72 -6.17
C ALA A 198 -4.84 -17.79 -6.42
N GLU A 199 -4.47 -18.44 -7.52
CA GLU A 199 -3.36 -17.90 -8.29
C GLU A 199 -3.78 -16.50 -8.71
N MET A 200 -3.06 -15.51 -8.21
CA MET A 200 -3.38 -14.13 -8.49
C MET A 200 -2.79 -13.76 -9.84
N ASP A 201 -3.28 -14.38 -10.91
CA ASP A 201 -2.92 -14.02 -12.28
C ASP A 201 -3.73 -12.78 -12.71
N LEU A 202 -3.57 -11.70 -11.96
CA LEU A 202 -4.02 -10.37 -12.38
C LEU A 202 -3.15 -9.87 -13.54
N GLY A 203 -1.92 -10.38 -13.66
CA GLY A 203 -0.99 -10.01 -14.73
C GLY A 203 -1.44 -10.42 -16.12
N ALA A 204 -2.25 -11.46 -16.30
CA ALA A 204 -2.80 -11.82 -17.61
C ALA A 204 -3.98 -10.92 -18.05
N GLN A 205 -4.61 -10.17 -17.14
CA GLN A 205 -5.79 -9.38 -17.44
C GLN A 205 -5.38 -7.98 -17.91
N SER A 206 -5.60 -7.71 -19.19
CA SER A 206 -5.31 -6.43 -19.83
C SER A 206 -6.21 -5.26 -19.38
N ASP A 207 -7.32 -5.58 -18.72
CA ASP A 207 -8.34 -4.62 -18.29
C ASP A 207 -8.68 -4.82 -16.81
N LEU A 208 -7.70 -4.55 -15.95
CA LEU A 208 -7.84 -4.58 -14.50
C LEU A 208 -8.66 -3.38 -14.01
N THR A 209 -9.94 -3.32 -14.39
CA THR A 209 -10.88 -2.37 -13.78
C THR A 209 -11.19 -2.79 -12.35
N THR A 210 -11.64 -1.82 -11.53
CA THR A 210 -12.11 -2.14 -10.17
C THR A 210 -13.26 -3.15 -10.20
N MET A 211 -14.18 -3.03 -11.15
CA MET A 211 -15.24 -4.01 -11.37
C MET A 211 -14.67 -5.39 -11.73
N GLY A 212 -13.76 -5.47 -12.69
CA GLY A 212 -13.18 -6.75 -13.13
C GLY A 212 -12.49 -7.51 -12.00
N ILE A 213 -11.73 -6.81 -11.16
CA ILE A 213 -11.06 -7.43 -10.00
C ILE A 213 -12.07 -7.83 -8.91
N VAL A 214 -13.09 -7.00 -8.62
CA VAL A 214 -14.17 -7.36 -7.67
C VAL A 214 -14.92 -8.61 -8.14
N THR A 215 -15.34 -8.65 -9.40
CA THR A 215 -15.96 -9.81 -10.02
C THR A 215 -15.06 -11.04 -9.93
N HIS A 216 -13.77 -10.90 -10.21
CA HIS A 216 -12.81 -12.00 -10.12
C HIS A 216 -12.81 -12.63 -8.71
N PHE A 217 -12.66 -11.81 -7.66
CA PHE A 217 -12.65 -12.31 -6.29
C PHE A 217 -14.00 -12.86 -5.84
N ALA A 218 -15.12 -12.23 -6.24
CA ALA A 218 -16.46 -12.72 -5.93
C ALA A 218 -16.69 -14.11 -6.54
N ASN A 219 -16.37 -14.31 -7.83
CA ASN A 219 -16.50 -15.61 -8.48
C ASN A 219 -15.62 -16.69 -7.84
N LYS A 220 -14.41 -16.32 -7.40
CA LYS A 220 -13.51 -17.23 -6.70
C LYS A 220 -13.99 -17.59 -5.29
N MET A 221 -14.62 -16.65 -4.58
CA MET A 221 -15.16 -16.86 -3.23
C MET A 221 -16.52 -17.52 -3.18
N TYR A 222 -17.33 -17.37 -4.23
CA TYR A 222 -18.71 -17.85 -4.26
C TYR A 222 -18.86 -19.34 -3.90
N PRO A 223 -18.09 -20.30 -4.48
CA PRO A 223 -18.20 -21.71 -4.08
C PRO A 223 -17.84 -21.96 -2.61
N HIS A 224 -16.89 -21.17 -2.07
CA HIS A 224 -16.45 -21.27 -0.68
C HIS A 224 -17.50 -20.72 0.30
N GLN A 225 -18.20 -19.66 -0.10
CA GLN A 225 -19.33 -19.09 0.62
C GLN A 225 -20.51 -20.06 0.68
N CYS A 226 -20.95 -20.59 -0.49
CA CYS A 226 -22.11 -21.49 -0.57
C CYS A 226 -21.94 -22.75 0.29
N SER A 227 -20.72 -23.26 0.36
CA SER A 227 -20.39 -24.43 1.18
C SER A 227 -20.05 -24.10 2.64
N HIS A 228 -20.02 -22.81 3.01
CA HIS A 228 -19.48 -22.33 4.28
C HIS A 228 -18.13 -22.96 4.64
N SER A 229 -17.27 -23.12 3.64
CA SER A 229 -16.01 -23.84 3.77
C SER A 229 -15.06 -23.19 4.79
N GLU A 230 -14.09 -23.96 5.31
CA GLU A 230 -13.04 -23.44 6.18
C GLU A 230 -12.28 -22.27 5.55
N THR A 231 -12.09 -22.27 4.23
CA THR A 231 -11.51 -21.15 3.48
C THR A 231 -12.34 -19.88 3.62
N TRP A 232 -13.66 -19.96 3.49
CA TRP A 232 -14.57 -18.83 3.64
C TRP A 232 -14.52 -18.25 5.05
N VAL A 233 -14.59 -19.11 6.07
CA VAL A 233 -14.49 -18.71 7.47
C VAL A 233 -13.13 -18.07 7.74
N ARG A 234 -12.04 -18.70 7.30
CA ARG A 234 -10.67 -18.20 7.44
C ARG A 234 -10.53 -16.81 6.83
N PHE A 235 -10.99 -16.60 5.60
CA PHE A 235 -10.88 -15.30 4.94
C PHE A 235 -11.64 -14.20 5.69
N ASN A 236 -12.89 -14.45 6.06
CA ASN A 236 -13.68 -13.48 6.81
C ASN A 236 -13.03 -13.09 8.14
N LYS A 237 -12.44 -14.05 8.86
CA LYS A 237 -11.72 -13.75 10.10
C LYS A 237 -10.39 -13.02 9.85
N GLN A 238 -9.60 -13.51 8.91
CA GLN A 238 -8.24 -13.04 8.67
C GLN A 238 -8.15 -11.71 7.89
N PHE A 239 -9.18 -11.33 7.14
CA PHE A 239 -9.29 -10.01 6.50
C PHE A 239 -10.05 -8.99 7.35
N LYS A 240 -10.57 -9.38 8.52
CA LYS A 240 -11.17 -8.42 9.45
C LYS A 240 -10.14 -7.37 9.85
N GLY A 241 -10.48 -6.10 9.66
CA GLY A 241 -9.59 -4.95 9.90
C GLY A 241 -8.95 -4.37 8.64
N CYS A 242 -8.95 -5.11 7.52
CA CYS A 242 -8.57 -4.59 6.20
C CYS A 242 -9.57 -3.52 5.73
N TRP A 243 -9.12 -2.62 4.84
CA TRP A 243 -9.99 -1.59 4.27
C TRP A 243 -10.77 -2.13 3.06
N PRO A 244 -12.07 -1.80 2.90
CA PRO A 244 -12.92 -1.07 3.84
C PRO A 244 -13.26 -1.93 5.06
N ARG A 245 -13.21 -1.32 6.25
CA ARG A 245 -13.55 -1.97 7.53
C ARG A 245 -15.04 -2.01 7.80
N ARG A 246 -15.78 -1.11 7.15
CA ARG A 246 -17.23 -0.94 7.22
C ARG A 246 -17.74 -0.38 5.90
N PRO A 247 -18.99 -0.65 5.49
CA PRO A 247 -19.52 -0.24 4.20
C PRO A 247 -19.41 1.27 3.92
N GLU A 248 -19.50 2.12 4.96
CA GLU A 248 -19.52 3.57 4.79
C GLU A 248 -18.13 4.19 4.59
N GLU A 249 -17.06 3.38 4.61
CA GLU A 249 -15.74 3.84 4.14
C GLU A 249 -15.66 3.93 2.60
N ILE A 250 -16.63 3.36 1.89
CA ILE A 250 -16.82 3.53 0.45
C ILE A 250 -18.02 4.47 0.24
N SER A 251 -17.91 5.41 -0.69
CA SER A 251 -19.02 6.30 -1.04
C SER A 251 -20.23 5.50 -1.53
N ALA A 252 -21.44 5.92 -1.13
CA ALA A 252 -22.69 5.24 -1.48
C ALA A 252 -22.86 5.04 -3.01
N ASP A 253 -22.48 6.03 -3.81
CA ASP A 253 -22.57 5.96 -5.28
C ASP A 253 -21.70 4.85 -5.86
N VAL A 254 -20.40 4.83 -5.52
CA VAL A 254 -19.47 3.78 -5.95
C VAL A 254 -19.92 2.41 -5.47
N ARG A 255 -20.38 2.32 -4.21
CA ARG A 255 -20.88 1.06 -3.66
C ARG A 255 -22.10 0.56 -4.44
N SER A 256 -23.04 1.44 -4.77
CA SER A 256 -24.24 1.12 -5.54
C SER A 256 -23.88 0.66 -6.95
N GLU A 257 -22.96 1.36 -7.63
CA GLU A 257 -22.48 1.00 -8.96
C GLU A 257 -21.82 -0.39 -8.96
N LEU A 258 -20.88 -0.61 -8.04
CA LEU A 258 -20.17 -1.88 -7.94
C LEU A 258 -21.12 -3.03 -7.58
N SER A 259 -22.03 -2.80 -6.62
CA SER A 259 -23.00 -3.80 -6.18
C SER A 259 -23.95 -4.18 -7.31
N HIS A 260 -24.54 -3.20 -8.01
CA HIS A 260 -25.48 -3.45 -9.10
C HIS A 260 -24.85 -4.25 -10.24
N ALA A 261 -23.67 -3.84 -10.70
CA ALA A 261 -22.98 -4.50 -11.80
C ALA A 261 -22.35 -5.85 -11.41
N LEU A 262 -22.02 -6.08 -10.13
CA LEU A 262 -21.62 -7.40 -9.66
C LEU A 262 -22.82 -8.34 -9.58
N ARG A 263 -23.97 -7.87 -9.09
CA ARG A 263 -25.17 -8.70 -8.91
C ARG A 263 -25.68 -9.27 -10.23
N SER A 264 -25.52 -8.56 -11.35
CA SER A 264 -25.84 -9.07 -12.68
C SER A 264 -24.89 -10.16 -13.20
N GLN A 265 -23.73 -10.36 -12.56
CA GLN A 265 -22.71 -11.33 -12.97
C GLN A 265 -22.66 -12.59 -12.09
N LEU A 266 -23.38 -12.59 -10.96
CA LEU A 266 -23.43 -13.71 -10.03
C LEU A 266 -24.75 -14.48 -10.15
N PRO A 267 -24.80 -15.77 -9.74
CA PRO A 267 -26.05 -16.50 -9.60
C PRO A 267 -27.02 -15.81 -8.62
N GLU A 268 -28.31 -16.11 -8.75
CA GLU A 268 -29.33 -15.60 -7.83
C GLU A 268 -29.07 -16.09 -6.39
N MET A 269 -29.07 -15.17 -5.44
CA MET A 269 -28.87 -15.41 -4.02
C MET A 269 -29.58 -14.35 -3.16
N GLY A 270 -29.76 -14.64 -1.87
CA GLY A 270 -30.35 -13.71 -0.90
C GLY A 270 -29.49 -12.47 -0.67
N ASP A 271 -30.11 -11.40 -0.15
CA ASP A 271 -29.42 -10.11 0.05
C ASP A 271 -28.25 -10.22 1.04
N ASP A 272 -28.42 -10.94 2.16
CA ASP A 272 -27.36 -11.11 3.17
C ASP A 272 -26.15 -11.91 2.62
N ASP A 273 -26.43 -12.96 1.83
CA ASP A 273 -25.40 -13.75 1.17
C ASP A 273 -24.67 -12.88 0.14
N PHE A 274 -25.39 -12.17 -0.71
CA PHE A 274 -24.78 -11.25 -1.66
C PHE A 274 -23.90 -10.21 -0.96
N GLU A 275 -24.39 -9.60 0.12
CA GLU A 275 -23.68 -8.54 0.83
C GLU A 275 -22.39 -9.04 1.50
N SER A 276 -22.40 -10.25 2.06
CA SER A 276 -21.20 -10.84 2.64
C SER A 276 -20.14 -11.16 1.57
N LEU A 277 -20.55 -11.69 0.41
CA LEU A 277 -19.64 -11.96 -0.72
C LEU A 277 -19.07 -10.68 -1.31
N PHE A 278 -19.95 -9.71 -1.57
CA PHE A 278 -19.58 -8.41 -2.13
C PHE A 278 -18.59 -7.69 -1.21
N THR A 279 -18.87 -7.66 0.09
CA THR A 279 -17.98 -7.02 1.08
C THR A 279 -16.59 -7.65 1.05
N LEU A 280 -16.49 -8.98 1.08
CA LEU A 280 -15.19 -9.65 1.02
C LEU A 280 -14.47 -9.40 -0.31
N ALA A 281 -15.17 -9.46 -1.45
CA ALA A 281 -14.59 -9.21 -2.77
C ALA A 281 -14.03 -7.79 -2.89
N VAL A 282 -14.73 -6.80 -2.33
CA VAL A 282 -14.30 -5.41 -2.27
C VAL A 282 -13.08 -5.24 -1.35
N ILE A 283 -13.06 -5.89 -0.19
CA ILE A 283 -11.87 -5.93 0.67
C ILE A 283 -10.68 -6.52 -0.09
N CYS A 284 -10.87 -7.63 -0.81
CA CYS A 284 -9.82 -8.23 -1.62
C CYS A 284 -9.28 -7.26 -2.69
N ARG A 285 -10.16 -6.60 -3.43
CA ARG A 285 -9.78 -5.60 -4.46
C ARG A 285 -8.85 -4.53 -3.94
N TYR A 286 -9.08 -4.03 -2.73
CA TYR A 286 -8.33 -2.89 -2.20
C TYR A 286 -7.10 -3.28 -1.38
N ASN A 287 -6.89 -4.56 -1.11
CA ASN A 287 -5.72 -5.07 -0.38
C ASN A 287 -4.88 -6.07 -1.19
N CYS A 288 -5.24 -6.33 -2.46
CA CYS A 288 -4.44 -7.15 -3.36
C CYS A 288 -3.33 -6.33 -4.03
N PHE A 289 -2.17 -6.95 -4.21
CA PHE A 289 -1.07 -6.46 -5.05
C PHE A 289 -1.07 -7.25 -6.37
N HIS A 290 -0.01 -7.17 -7.17
CA HIS A 290 0.16 -8.10 -8.30
C HIS A 290 0.73 -9.45 -7.84
N SER A 291 1.49 -9.47 -6.75
CA SER A 291 2.23 -10.65 -6.26
C SER A 291 1.54 -11.39 -5.10
N GLY A 292 0.55 -10.79 -4.44
CA GLY A 292 -0.29 -11.46 -3.46
C GLY A 292 -1.06 -10.49 -2.58
N PHE A 293 -1.52 -11.01 -1.44
CA PHE A 293 -2.05 -10.19 -0.35
C PHE A 293 -0.95 -9.92 0.68
N PHE A 294 -0.71 -8.64 0.95
CA PHE A 294 0.22 -8.14 1.96
C PHE A 294 -0.53 -7.09 2.80
N ARG A 295 -1.30 -7.57 3.77
CA ARG A 295 -2.31 -6.79 4.50
C ARG A 295 -1.66 -5.71 5.37
N ALA A 296 -0.49 -5.98 5.96
CA ALA A 296 0.23 -4.96 6.73
C ALA A 296 0.85 -3.90 5.82
N CYS A 297 1.40 -4.30 4.68
CA CYS A 297 1.88 -3.40 3.65
C CYS A 297 0.76 -2.51 3.09
N ALA A 298 -0.45 -3.05 2.92
CA ALA A 298 -1.63 -2.33 2.44
C ALA A 298 -2.09 -1.18 3.38
N LEU A 299 -1.59 -1.11 4.62
CA LEU A 299 -1.84 0.03 5.53
C LEU A 299 -1.03 1.29 5.15
N ALA A 300 -0.03 1.18 4.27
CA ALA A 300 0.73 2.33 3.79
C ALA A 300 -0.07 3.09 2.71
N ASN A 301 -0.35 4.36 2.98
CA ASN A 301 -1.10 5.22 2.06
C ASN A 301 -0.27 5.65 0.86
N HIS A 302 -0.95 6.05 -0.20
CA HIS A 302 -0.29 6.55 -1.38
C HIS A 302 0.28 7.96 -1.21
N SER A 303 1.49 8.19 -1.75
CA SER A 303 1.96 9.52 -2.13
C SER A 303 2.69 9.46 -3.47
N CYS A 304 2.42 10.43 -4.36
CA CYS A 304 3.23 10.63 -5.56
C CYS A 304 4.63 11.18 -5.22
N HIS A 305 4.87 11.56 -3.97
CA HIS A 305 6.19 11.76 -3.39
C HIS A 305 6.35 10.77 -2.22
N ALA A 306 6.43 9.48 -2.54
CA ALA A 306 6.54 8.40 -1.56
C ALA A 306 7.86 8.48 -0.77
N ASN A 307 7.85 8.14 0.52
CA ASN A 307 9.05 8.07 1.36
C ASN A 307 9.47 6.62 1.67
N ALA A 308 8.64 5.65 1.30
CA ALA A 308 8.94 4.23 1.35
C ALA A 308 8.66 3.53 0.00
N ALA A 309 9.26 2.37 -0.19
CA ALA A 309 9.03 1.48 -1.32
C ALA A 309 8.75 0.06 -0.83
N MET A 310 7.99 -0.68 -1.65
CA MET A 310 7.73 -2.10 -1.46
C MET A 310 8.61 -2.88 -2.42
N LYS A 311 9.50 -3.73 -1.89
CA LYS A 311 10.34 -4.62 -2.67
C LYS A 311 9.85 -6.05 -2.51
N TYR A 312 9.33 -6.63 -3.59
CA TYR A 312 8.96 -8.04 -3.63
C TYR A 312 10.20 -8.90 -3.80
N ASN A 313 10.33 -9.94 -3.00
CA ASN A 313 11.30 -11.01 -3.15
C ASN A 313 10.58 -12.29 -3.62
N PRO A 314 10.84 -12.77 -4.84
CA PRO A 314 10.18 -13.97 -5.36
C PRO A 314 10.67 -15.27 -4.71
N GLU A 315 11.86 -15.29 -4.09
CA GLU A 315 12.43 -16.53 -3.52
C GLU A 315 11.70 -16.98 -2.26
N ASP A 316 11.28 -16.03 -1.41
CA ASP A 316 10.58 -16.27 -0.15
C ASP A 316 9.13 -15.76 -0.17
N GLU A 317 8.70 -15.21 -1.30
CA GLU A 317 7.39 -14.57 -1.51
C GLU A 317 7.10 -13.48 -0.47
N THR A 318 8.10 -12.67 -0.12
CA THR A 318 7.93 -11.56 0.83
C THR A 318 7.89 -10.19 0.16
N VAL A 319 7.27 -9.23 0.83
CA VAL A 319 7.43 -7.80 0.55
C VAL A 319 8.19 -7.16 1.69
N THR A 320 9.29 -6.50 1.36
CA THR A 320 10.00 -5.61 2.28
C THR A 320 9.51 -4.18 2.08
N LEU A 321 8.90 -3.60 3.11
CA LEU A 321 8.60 -2.17 3.17
C LEU A 321 9.84 -1.44 3.72
N ILE A 322 10.46 -0.61 2.90
CA ILE A 322 11.75 0.04 3.20
C ILE A 322 11.67 1.55 2.95
N ALA A 323 12.28 2.34 3.83
CA ALA A 323 12.39 3.78 3.62
C ALA A 323 13.34 4.07 2.45
N VAL A 324 12.92 4.92 1.51
CA VAL A 324 13.76 5.39 0.39
C VAL A 324 14.20 6.83 0.56
N ARG A 325 13.60 7.54 1.52
CA ARG A 325 13.94 8.90 1.94
C ARG A 325 13.85 8.99 3.47
N PRO A 326 14.46 10.01 4.10
CA PRO A 326 14.26 10.23 5.53
C PRO A 326 12.77 10.40 5.84
N ILE A 327 12.30 9.75 6.90
CA ILE A 327 10.94 9.90 7.44
C ILE A 327 11.09 10.54 8.81
N SER A 328 10.49 11.72 9.03
CA SER A 328 10.58 12.40 10.32
C SER A 328 9.65 11.74 11.33
N ALA A 329 9.92 11.94 12.62
CA ALA A 329 8.97 11.55 13.65
C ALA A 329 7.67 12.36 13.48
N GLY A 330 6.54 11.67 13.40
CA GLY A 330 5.22 12.24 13.12
C GLY A 330 4.77 12.08 11.67
N ASP A 331 5.69 11.79 10.74
CA ASP A 331 5.34 11.63 9.32
C ASP A 331 4.69 10.27 9.04
N PHE A 332 3.74 10.27 8.10
CA PHE A 332 3.19 9.03 7.55
C PHE A 332 4.19 8.31 6.65
N VAL A 333 4.18 6.99 6.70
CA VAL A 333 4.88 6.10 5.76
C VAL A 333 4.00 5.94 4.52
N ASN A 334 4.52 6.41 3.39
CA ASN A 334 3.77 6.51 2.14
C ASN A 334 4.49 5.76 1.02
N VAL A 335 3.74 5.05 0.20
CA VAL A 335 4.26 4.30 -0.96
C VAL A 335 3.67 4.80 -2.28
N LYS A 336 4.27 4.39 -3.40
CA LYS A 336 3.65 4.58 -4.72
C LYS A 336 2.73 3.40 -5.03
N TYR A 337 1.49 3.67 -5.44
CA TYR A 337 0.58 2.65 -5.98
C TYR A 337 0.74 2.51 -7.49
N LEU A 338 1.19 3.59 -8.13
CA LEU A 338 1.44 3.67 -9.56
C LEU A 338 2.80 3.04 -9.92
N SER A 339 2.88 2.50 -11.13
CA SER A 339 4.15 2.04 -11.72
C SER A 339 5.07 3.21 -12.10
N ASP A 340 6.33 2.90 -12.43
CA ASP A 340 7.34 3.91 -12.80
C ASP A 340 6.94 4.72 -14.04
N ALA A 341 6.28 4.09 -15.02
CA ALA A 341 5.78 4.77 -16.20
C ALA A 341 4.72 5.82 -15.85
N HIS A 342 3.71 5.42 -15.07
CA HIS A 342 2.66 6.32 -14.59
C HIS A 342 3.22 7.44 -13.73
N PHE A 343 4.29 7.17 -12.97
CA PHE A 343 4.96 8.17 -12.16
C PHE A 343 5.54 9.32 -12.99
N LEU A 344 5.89 9.11 -14.26
CA LEU A 344 6.38 10.15 -15.16
C LEU A 344 5.26 10.99 -15.79
N MET A 345 4.01 10.58 -15.66
CA MET A 345 2.87 11.33 -16.17
C MET A 345 2.58 12.59 -15.35
N GLY A 346 1.82 13.49 -15.97
CA GLY A 346 1.36 14.72 -15.33
C GLY A 346 0.34 14.46 -14.21
N VAL A 347 0.10 15.49 -13.41
CA VAL A 347 -0.74 15.43 -12.21
C VAL A 347 -2.15 14.95 -12.48
N GLY A 348 -2.79 15.41 -13.57
CA GLY A 348 -4.14 14.99 -13.90
C GLY A 348 -4.23 13.50 -14.28
N LYS A 349 -3.31 13.00 -15.12
CA LYS A 349 -3.24 11.57 -15.45
C LYS A 349 -2.93 10.71 -14.22
N ARG A 350 -1.95 11.09 -13.39
CA ARG A 350 -1.63 10.34 -12.16
C ARG A 350 -2.84 10.22 -11.24
N ARG A 351 -3.56 11.33 -11.03
CA ARG A 351 -4.75 11.38 -10.18
C ARG A 351 -5.92 10.57 -10.74
N GLU A 352 -6.09 10.58 -12.05
CA GLU A 352 -7.04 9.72 -12.75
C GLU A 352 -6.74 8.23 -12.51
N TYR A 353 -5.50 7.77 -12.68
CA TYR A 353 -5.15 6.37 -12.39
C TYR A 353 -5.36 6.00 -10.93
N LEU A 354 -5.06 6.92 -10.01
CA LEU A 354 -5.27 6.75 -8.57
C LEU A 354 -6.75 6.73 -8.18
N ARG A 355 -7.66 7.17 -9.05
CA ARG A 355 -9.09 7.20 -8.76
C ARG A 355 -9.66 5.80 -8.50
N SER A 356 -9.01 4.77 -9.03
CA SER A 356 -9.35 3.38 -8.76
C SER A 356 -9.20 2.95 -7.30
N TRP A 357 -8.59 3.76 -6.43
CA TRP A 357 -8.55 3.61 -4.95
C TRP A 357 -9.50 4.55 -4.20
N LEU A 358 -10.42 5.20 -4.92
CA LEU A 358 -11.49 6.01 -4.37
C LEU A 358 -11.06 7.32 -3.66
N PHE A 359 -9.90 7.88 -4.00
CA PHE A 359 -9.46 9.18 -3.48
C PHE A 359 -8.84 10.09 -4.56
N TRP A 360 -8.68 11.36 -4.22
CA TRP A 360 -7.95 12.36 -4.99
C TRP A 360 -6.63 12.68 -4.29
N CYS A 361 -5.48 12.39 -4.92
CA CYS A 361 -4.18 12.56 -4.27
C CYS A 361 -3.81 14.05 -4.09
N LYS A 362 -3.54 14.45 -2.84
CA LYS A 362 -3.17 15.83 -2.45
C LYS A 362 -1.74 15.95 -1.89
N CYS A 363 -0.88 14.97 -2.14
CA CYS A 363 0.49 14.98 -1.61
C CYS A 363 1.31 16.17 -2.17
N ASP A 364 2.45 16.45 -1.54
CA ASP A 364 3.34 17.57 -1.91
C ASP A 364 3.65 17.64 -3.41
N ARG A 365 3.92 16.50 -4.06
CA ARG A 365 4.16 16.50 -5.51
C ARG A 365 2.92 16.90 -6.30
N CYS A 366 1.74 16.42 -5.94
CA CYS A 366 0.51 16.83 -6.63
C CYS A 366 0.25 18.33 -6.42
N SER A 367 0.54 18.85 -5.23
CA SER A 367 0.42 20.27 -4.92
C SER A 367 1.39 21.10 -5.75
N MET A 368 2.70 20.74 -5.76
CA MET A 368 3.72 21.41 -6.58
C MET A 368 3.40 21.35 -8.08
N ASP A 369 2.98 20.19 -8.60
CA ASP A 369 2.62 20.04 -10.01
C ASP A 369 1.35 20.86 -10.37
N SER A 370 0.54 21.25 -9.38
CA SER A 370 -0.63 22.13 -9.57
C SER A 370 -0.29 23.61 -9.55
N GLU A 371 0.95 24.00 -9.22
CA GLU A 371 1.42 25.38 -9.20
C GLU A 371 1.82 25.86 -10.60
N ASN A 372 1.70 27.18 -10.81
CA ASN A 372 1.99 27.84 -12.09
C ASN A 372 3.44 27.65 -12.58
N SER A 373 4.37 27.41 -11.64
CA SER A 373 5.80 27.18 -11.87
C SER A 373 6.12 25.79 -12.45
N ALA A 374 5.16 24.85 -12.41
CA ALA A 374 5.34 23.48 -12.89
C ALA A 374 5.43 23.42 -14.42
N THR A 375 6.63 23.58 -14.98
CA THR A 375 6.87 23.57 -16.44
C THR A 375 6.45 22.26 -17.10
N GLN A 376 6.48 21.15 -16.35
CA GLN A 376 6.01 19.84 -16.82
C GLN A 376 4.51 19.77 -17.15
N GLU A 377 3.71 20.76 -16.73
CA GLU A 377 2.26 20.86 -16.96
C GLU A 377 1.88 22.06 -17.85
N GLN A 378 2.86 22.69 -18.51
CA GLN A 378 2.61 23.91 -19.29
C GLN A 378 2.34 23.64 -20.77
N ILE A 379 1.38 24.38 -21.32
CA ILE A 379 1.05 24.43 -22.75
C ILE A 379 1.20 25.83 -23.32
N LYS A 380 1.39 25.96 -24.63
CA LYS A 380 1.49 27.24 -25.31
C LYS A 380 0.10 27.87 -25.49
N CYS A 381 -0.12 29.03 -24.89
CA CYS A 381 -1.37 29.78 -25.02
C CYS A 381 -1.65 30.11 -26.50
N PRO A 382 -2.88 29.85 -27.03
CA PRO A 382 -3.21 30.15 -28.42
C PRO A 382 -3.27 31.66 -28.71
N HIS A 383 -3.47 32.50 -27.70
CA HIS A 383 -3.61 33.95 -27.87
C HIS A 383 -2.27 34.68 -27.87
N CYS A 384 -1.42 34.44 -26.86
CA CYS A 384 -0.17 35.19 -26.69
C CYS A 384 1.09 34.37 -26.97
N LEU A 385 0.94 33.09 -27.31
CA LEU A 385 2.04 32.18 -27.66
C LEU A 385 3.08 31.95 -26.54
N ARG A 386 2.80 32.37 -25.30
CA ARG A 386 3.62 32.07 -24.12
C ARG A 386 3.12 30.80 -23.41
N TYR A 387 4.02 30.11 -22.72
CA TYR A 387 3.68 28.92 -21.95
C TYR A 387 2.91 29.28 -20.67
N THR A 388 1.80 28.58 -20.44
CA THR A 388 0.92 28.76 -19.28
C THR A 388 0.60 27.40 -18.67
N HIS A 389 0.40 27.37 -17.35
CA HIS A 389 0.07 26.15 -16.62
C HIS A 389 -1.35 25.69 -16.94
N LEU A 390 -1.49 24.45 -17.43
CA LEU A 390 -2.78 23.80 -17.63
C LEU A 390 -2.59 22.27 -17.63
N PRO A 391 -2.66 21.62 -16.46
CA PRO A 391 -2.57 20.17 -16.35
C PRO A 391 -3.60 19.48 -17.22
N PHE A 392 -3.20 18.37 -17.85
CA PHE A 392 -4.11 17.57 -18.66
C PHE A 392 -5.09 16.80 -17.76
N THR A 393 -6.39 17.09 -17.87
CA THR A 393 -7.47 16.37 -17.20
C THR A 393 -8.32 15.64 -18.22
N ASN A 394 -8.85 14.46 -17.90
CA ASN A 394 -9.87 13.83 -18.74
C ASN A 394 -11.23 14.48 -18.48
N GLU A 395 -11.86 15.01 -19.53
CA GLU A 395 -13.26 15.43 -19.51
C GLU A 395 -14.12 14.22 -19.88
N ASN A 396 -14.33 13.28 -18.96
CA ASN A 396 -15.41 12.33 -19.15
C ASN A 396 -16.71 13.07 -18.84
N THR A 397 -17.43 13.50 -19.88
CA THR A 397 -18.74 14.14 -19.76
C THR A 397 -19.80 13.20 -19.18
N GLU A 398 -19.56 11.89 -19.22
CA GLU A 398 -20.50 10.85 -18.79
C GLU A 398 -20.45 10.57 -17.28
N THR A 399 -19.35 10.87 -16.58
CA THR A 399 -19.23 10.63 -15.14
C THR A 399 -19.20 11.94 -14.35
N LYS A 400 -19.95 12.02 -13.26
CA LYS A 400 -19.92 13.16 -12.31
C LYS A 400 -18.60 13.26 -11.53
N ASP A 401 -17.61 12.43 -11.84
CA ASP A 401 -16.40 12.21 -11.07
C ASP A 401 -15.24 13.06 -11.61
N HIS A 402 -15.43 14.38 -11.62
CA HIS A 402 -14.40 15.33 -12.03
C HIS A 402 -13.39 15.57 -10.90
N ASP A 403 -12.14 15.81 -11.26
CA ASP A 403 -11.09 16.19 -10.32
C ASP A 403 -11.43 17.56 -9.69
N PRO A 404 -11.74 17.64 -8.39
CA PRO A 404 -12.15 18.90 -7.76
C PRO A 404 -10.98 19.88 -7.55
N LEU A 405 -9.74 19.44 -7.77
CA LEU A 405 -8.53 20.24 -7.54
C LEU A 405 -7.90 20.72 -8.85
N LEU A 406 -8.33 20.22 -10.00
CA LEU A 406 -7.81 20.62 -11.30
C LEU A 406 -8.93 21.17 -12.18
N LEU A 407 -8.79 22.43 -12.58
CA LEU A 407 -9.73 23.07 -13.49
C LEU A 407 -9.43 22.69 -14.96
N PRO A 408 -10.44 22.31 -15.76
CA PRO A 408 -10.26 22.01 -17.19
C PRO A 408 -9.90 23.24 -18.03
N GLU A 409 -10.23 24.43 -17.51
CA GLU A 409 -10.00 25.73 -18.14
C GLU A 409 -9.43 26.72 -17.10
N LYS A 410 -8.40 27.48 -17.49
CA LYS A 410 -7.74 28.47 -16.62
C LYS A 410 -7.36 29.73 -17.42
N PRO A 411 -7.33 30.91 -16.78
CA PRO A 411 -6.77 32.10 -17.41
C PRO A 411 -5.27 31.94 -17.63
N CYS A 412 -4.80 32.33 -18.81
CA CYS A 412 -3.38 32.38 -19.14
C CYS A 412 -2.65 33.32 -18.18
N LEU A 413 -1.52 32.87 -17.62
CA LEU A 413 -0.69 33.64 -16.68
C LEU A 413 -0.15 34.96 -17.25
N HIS A 414 -0.19 35.08 -18.58
CA HIS A 414 0.52 36.11 -19.33
C HIS A 414 -0.37 37.15 -19.98
N CYS A 415 -1.57 36.74 -20.42
CA CYS A 415 -2.52 37.62 -21.12
C CYS A 415 -3.94 37.55 -20.55
N GLY A 416 -4.19 36.71 -19.54
CA GLY A 416 -5.51 36.53 -18.94
C GLY A 416 -6.55 35.82 -19.81
N ALA A 417 -6.27 35.58 -21.09
CA ALA A 417 -7.17 34.87 -21.99
C ALA A 417 -7.43 33.45 -21.46
N SER A 418 -8.68 32.99 -21.56
CA SER A 418 -9.06 31.67 -21.09
C SER A 418 -8.42 30.58 -21.94
N VAL A 419 -7.79 29.59 -21.30
CA VAL A 419 -7.07 28.50 -21.97
C VAL A 419 -7.63 27.17 -21.51
N LYS A 420 -7.97 26.33 -22.50
CA LYS A 420 -8.36 24.93 -22.33
C LYS A 420 -7.64 24.05 -23.35
N TRP A 421 -7.53 22.76 -23.07
CA TRP A 421 -7.04 21.78 -24.03
C TRP A 421 -8.04 21.66 -25.20
N SER A 422 -7.57 21.82 -26.45
CA SER A 422 -8.44 21.63 -27.62
C SER A 422 -8.83 20.16 -27.80
N GLU A 423 -9.97 19.89 -28.41
CA GLU A 423 -10.42 18.53 -28.73
C GLU A 423 -9.37 17.75 -29.53
N ASP A 424 -8.74 18.39 -30.52
CA ASP A 424 -7.63 17.81 -31.29
C ASP A 424 -6.44 17.43 -30.40
N SER A 425 -6.04 18.33 -29.50
CA SER A 425 -4.92 18.06 -28.59
C SER A 425 -5.24 16.91 -27.65
N ARG A 426 -6.48 16.86 -27.13
CA ARG A 426 -6.98 15.77 -26.29
C ARG A 426 -6.95 14.44 -27.03
N ALA A 427 -7.47 14.40 -28.25
CA ALA A 427 -7.44 13.20 -29.09
C ALA A 427 -5.99 12.73 -29.36
N MET A 428 -5.06 13.64 -29.64
CA MET A 428 -3.65 13.31 -29.82
C MET A 428 -3.01 12.77 -28.55
N VAL A 429 -3.28 13.35 -27.38
CA VAL A 429 -2.79 12.83 -26.09
C VAL A 429 -3.32 11.41 -25.85
N SER A 430 -4.61 11.16 -26.09
CA SER A 430 -5.19 9.83 -25.97
C SER A 430 -4.52 8.81 -26.89
N GLN A 431 -4.28 9.17 -28.16
CA GLN A 431 -3.56 8.31 -29.10
C GLN A 431 -2.11 8.03 -28.65
N LEU A 432 -1.42 9.02 -28.10
CA LEU A 432 -0.07 8.86 -27.56
C LEU A 432 -0.06 7.92 -26.36
N VAL A 433 -0.97 8.09 -25.40
CA VAL A 433 -1.07 7.20 -24.23
C VAL A 433 -1.33 5.75 -24.65
N VAL A 434 -2.22 5.53 -25.62
CA VAL A 434 -2.46 4.20 -26.18
C VAL A 434 -1.20 3.65 -26.87
N SER A 435 -0.48 4.47 -27.64
CA SER A 435 0.73 3.99 -28.33
C SER A 435 1.88 3.66 -27.37
N PHE A 436 1.97 4.34 -26.22
CA PHE A 436 2.95 4.05 -25.17
C PHE A 436 2.76 2.65 -24.58
N ASN A 437 1.51 2.27 -24.31
CA ASN A 437 1.21 0.96 -23.75
C ASN A 437 1.51 -0.20 -24.72
N ASN A 438 1.57 0.07 -26.03
CA ASN A 438 1.71 -0.94 -27.07
C ASN A 438 3.14 -1.15 -27.59
N ILE A 439 4.12 -0.31 -27.21
CA ILE A 439 5.49 -0.37 -27.75
C ILE A 439 6.41 -1.38 -27.04
N THR A 440 5.97 -1.94 -25.90
CA THR A 440 6.80 -2.77 -25.01
C THR A 440 7.14 -4.17 -25.54
N GLY A 441 6.65 -4.54 -26.73
CA GLY A 441 6.92 -5.84 -27.37
C GLY A 441 8.25 -5.92 -28.15
N HIS A 442 8.52 -7.08 -28.77
CA HIS A 442 9.66 -7.29 -29.66
C HIS A 442 9.57 -6.36 -30.88
N VAL A 443 10.27 -5.24 -30.81
CA VAL A 443 10.30 -4.21 -31.85
C VAL A 443 11.72 -4.08 -32.40
N THR A 444 11.86 -3.92 -33.72
CA THR A 444 13.16 -3.62 -34.32
C THR A 444 13.56 -2.17 -34.03
N TYR A 445 14.87 -1.89 -34.03
CA TYR A 445 15.39 -0.54 -33.87
C TYR A 445 14.72 0.47 -34.82
N ASP A 446 14.57 0.13 -36.10
CA ASP A 446 13.97 1.04 -37.09
C ASP A 446 12.50 1.37 -36.81
N ARG A 447 11.73 0.37 -36.37
CA ARG A 447 10.32 0.56 -35.98
C ARG A 447 10.22 1.43 -34.73
N LEU A 448 11.10 1.20 -33.76
CA LEU A 448 11.15 1.96 -32.52
C LEU A 448 11.55 3.42 -32.76
N MET A 449 12.53 3.65 -33.65
CA MET A 449 12.93 5.00 -34.06
C MET A 449 11.82 5.72 -34.82
N THR A 450 11.13 5.03 -35.73
CA THR A 450 9.96 5.57 -36.45
C THR A 450 8.86 5.98 -35.47
N TRP A 451 8.56 5.13 -34.49
CA TRP A 451 7.59 5.42 -33.43
C TRP A 451 7.99 6.63 -32.59
N LEU A 452 9.28 6.74 -32.21
CA LEU A 452 9.79 7.88 -31.43
C LEU A 452 9.60 9.19 -32.20
N LEU A 453 10.02 9.23 -33.48
CA LEU A 453 9.94 10.43 -34.31
C LEU A 453 8.49 10.86 -34.55
N GLU A 454 7.59 9.91 -34.81
CA GLU A 454 6.16 10.21 -34.94
C GLU A 454 5.56 10.72 -33.64
N GLY A 455 5.94 10.13 -32.50
CA GLY A 455 5.57 10.61 -31.17
C GLY A 455 6.03 12.05 -30.93
N MET A 456 7.29 12.37 -31.23
CA MET A 456 7.84 13.72 -31.11
C MET A 456 7.10 14.72 -32.00
N ARG A 457 6.76 14.33 -33.22
CA ARG A 457 5.98 15.16 -34.16
C ARG A 457 4.57 15.43 -33.65
N LYS A 458 3.89 14.43 -33.09
CA LYS A 458 2.57 14.63 -32.46
C LYS A 458 2.65 15.59 -31.27
N ILE A 459 3.61 15.40 -30.37
CA ILE A 459 3.76 16.26 -29.19
C ILE A 459 4.11 17.71 -29.59
N SER A 460 4.93 17.92 -30.63
CA SER A 460 5.23 19.28 -31.11
C SER A 460 4.00 20.01 -31.66
N VAL A 461 3.07 19.29 -32.29
CA VAL A 461 1.79 19.84 -32.76
C VAL A 461 0.88 20.27 -31.61
N ILE A 462 0.91 19.54 -30.48
CA ILE A 462 0.17 19.91 -29.25
C ILE A 462 0.72 21.21 -28.64
N ARG A 463 1.97 21.59 -28.94
CA ARG A 463 2.63 22.83 -28.46
C ARG A 463 2.75 22.90 -26.94
N VAL A 464 3.22 21.83 -26.31
CA VAL A 464 3.56 21.82 -24.87
C VAL A 464 4.96 22.38 -24.59
N HIS A 465 5.26 22.66 -23.32
CA HIS A 465 6.60 23.06 -22.89
C HIS A 465 7.64 21.95 -23.16
N PRO A 466 8.92 22.24 -23.45
CA PRO A 466 9.93 21.21 -23.65
C PRO A 466 10.11 20.23 -22.48
N ASP A 467 9.92 20.70 -21.24
CA ASP A 467 9.97 19.86 -20.02
C ASP A 467 8.69 19.04 -19.76
N HIS A 468 7.67 19.16 -20.61
CA HIS A 468 6.35 18.57 -20.40
C HIS A 468 6.42 17.04 -20.26
N TRP A 469 5.57 16.50 -19.39
CA TRP A 469 5.56 15.06 -19.07
C TRP A 469 5.36 14.16 -20.30
N LEU A 470 4.67 14.65 -21.34
CA LEU A 470 4.47 13.94 -22.62
C LEU A 470 5.80 13.53 -23.27
N TYR A 471 6.81 14.40 -23.26
CA TYR A 471 8.14 14.05 -23.77
C TYR A 471 8.82 13.04 -22.86
N ARG A 472 8.73 13.23 -21.53
CA ARG A 472 9.36 12.33 -20.54
C ARG A 472 8.86 10.90 -20.66
N ILE A 473 7.55 10.72 -20.78
CA ILE A 473 6.94 9.39 -20.94
C ILE A 473 7.25 8.78 -22.31
N LEU A 474 7.27 9.57 -23.39
CA LEU A 474 7.69 9.10 -24.71
C LEU A 474 9.13 8.54 -24.66
N PHE A 475 10.06 9.29 -24.04
CA PHE A 475 11.44 8.84 -23.88
C PHE A 475 11.57 7.64 -22.95
N TYR A 476 10.77 7.55 -21.89
CA TYR A 476 10.74 6.36 -21.03
C TYR A 476 10.37 5.11 -21.82
N PHE A 477 9.27 5.16 -22.60
CA PHE A 477 8.81 4.04 -23.41
C PHE A 477 9.68 3.78 -24.65
N PHE A 478 10.51 4.74 -25.07
CA PHE A 478 11.61 4.50 -26.01
C PHE A 478 12.75 3.69 -25.35
N CYS A 479 13.19 4.13 -24.16
CA CYS A 479 14.33 3.53 -23.47
C CYS A 479 14.08 2.09 -23.04
N VAL A 480 12.85 1.74 -22.63
CA VAL A 480 12.53 0.37 -22.16
C VAL A 480 12.82 -0.71 -23.22
N PRO A 481 12.26 -0.66 -24.45
CA PRO A 481 12.61 -1.62 -25.49
C PRO A 481 14.04 -1.45 -26.00
N MET A 482 14.59 -0.23 -26.03
CA MET A 482 15.99 -0.01 -26.42
C MET A 482 16.96 -0.76 -25.50
N THR A 483 16.73 -0.75 -24.18
CA THR A 483 17.54 -1.52 -23.24
C THR A 483 17.47 -3.02 -23.54
N SER A 484 16.28 -3.55 -23.87
CA SER A 484 16.13 -4.95 -24.27
C SER A 484 16.90 -5.27 -25.55
N ILE A 485 16.83 -4.43 -26.59
CA ILE A 485 17.58 -4.60 -27.85
C ILE A 485 19.10 -4.62 -27.58
N VAL A 486 19.59 -3.70 -26.75
CA VAL A 486 21.01 -3.62 -26.38
C VAL A 486 21.45 -4.87 -25.61
N ASN A 487 20.64 -5.35 -24.66
CA ASN A 487 20.93 -6.55 -23.90
C ASN A 487 20.99 -7.80 -24.80
N GLU A 488 20.03 -7.95 -25.73
CA GLU A 488 20.04 -9.05 -26.71
C GLU A 488 21.30 -9.02 -27.58
N GLY A 489 21.68 -7.83 -28.07
CA GLY A 489 22.95 -7.65 -28.78
C GLY A 489 24.16 -8.05 -27.94
N PHE A 490 24.17 -7.69 -26.66
CA PHE A 490 25.24 -8.03 -25.73
C PHE A 490 25.34 -9.54 -25.44
N GLU A 491 24.21 -10.24 -25.28
CA GLU A 491 24.18 -11.70 -25.11
C GLU A 491 24.76 -12.42 -26.33
N GLN A 492 24.44 -11.96 -27.55
CA GLN A 492 25.03 -12.49 -28.78
C GLN A 492 26.56 -12.29 -28.80
N PHE A 493 27.06 -11.14 -28.35
CA PHE A 493 28.51 -10.90 -28.24
C PHE A 493 29.18 -11.81 -27.21
N MET A 494 28.58 -11.97 -26.04
CA MET A 494 29.10 -12.87 -24.99
C MET A 494 29.20 -14.31 -25.49
N ALA A 495 28.23 -14.78 -26.28
CA ALA A 495 28.24 -16.12 -26.87
C ALA A 495 29.33 -16.31 -27.95
N MET A 496 29.60 -15.29 -28.77
CA MET A 496 30.67 -15.34 -29.79
C MET A 496 32.08 -15.17 -29.21
N GLY A 497 32.18 -14.63 -28.00
CA GLY A 497 33.43 -14.28 -27.35
C GLY A 497 34.00 -12.93 -27.81
N TRP A 498 34.58 -12.18 -26.87
CA TRP A 498 35.19 -10.85 -27.09
C TRP A 498 36.34 -10.84 -28.11
N HIS A 499 36.85 -12.01 -28.48
CA HIS A 499 37.93 -12.20 -29.46
C HIS A 499 37.43 -12.39 -30.90
N SER A 500 36.11 -12.40 -31.12
CA SER A 500 35.54 -12.49 -32.47
C SER A 500 35.88 -11.24 -33.28
N SER A 501 36.31 -11.40 -34.53
CA SER A 501 36.56 -10.29 -35.45
C SER A 501 35.33 -9.40 -35.66
N LEU A 502 34.13 -9.94 -35.43
CA LEU A 502 32.86 -9.19 -35.47
C LEU A 502 32.75 -8.17 -34.31
N VAL A 503 33.28 -8.49 -33.12
CA VAL A 503 33.34 -7.55 -31.98
C VAL A 503 34.30 -6.42 -32.29
N GLU A 504 35.45 -6.72 -32.89
CA GLU A 504 36.44 -5.72 -33.28
C GLU A 504 35.85 -4.75 -34.33
N MET A 505 35.08 -5.26 -35.28
CA MET A 505 34.41 -4.47 -36.33
C MET A 505 33.30 -3.58 -35.76
N LEU A 506 32.49 -4.08 -34.80
CA LEU A 506 31.41 -3.30 -34.19
C LEU A 506 31.94 -2.18 -33.28
N MET A 507 32.99 -2.47 -32.49
CA MET A 507 33.67 -1.45 -31.69
C MET A 507 34.42 -0.46 -32.57
N ARG A 508 35.05 -0.90 -33.67
CA ARG A 508 35.78 -0.01 -34.60
C ARG A 508 34.85 0.96 -35.33
N ASP A 509 33.82 0.44 -35.98
CA ASP A 509 33.11 1.19 -37.02
C ASP A 509 31.81 1.81 -36.51
N VAL A 510 31.27 1.34 -35.37
CA VAL A 510 30.05 1.89 -34.77
C VAL A 510 30.40 2.79 -33.58
N GLY A 511 31.24 3.80 -33.81
CA GLY A 511 31.30 5.09 -33.09
C GLY A 511 31.75 5.13 -31.61
N ILE A 512 31.54 4.09 -30.80
CA ILE A 512 31.75 4.17 -29.34
C ILE A 512 33.24 4.12 -29.00
N ARG A 513 34.08 3.45 -29.82
CA ARG A 513 35.53 3.36 -29.59
C ARG A 513 36.21 4.72 -29.53
N ARG A 514 35.78 5.71 -30.32
CA ARG A 514 36.32 7.08 -30.25
C ARG A 514 36.07 7.73 -28.89
N LEU A 515 34.99 7.35 -28.19
CA LEU A 515 34.58 7.97 -26.93
C LEU A 515 35.35 7.45 -25.71
N TYR A 516 35.77 6.18 -25.69
CA TYR A 516 36.48 5.61 -24.52
C TYR A 516 37.96 5.28 -24.77
N MET A 517 38.42 5.15 -26.03
CA MET A 517 39.84 4.90 -26.29
C MET A 517 40.72 6.02 -25.76
N GLU A 518 40.29 7.28 -25.87
CA GLU A 518 41.01 8.40 -25.27
C GLU A 518 41.12 8.26 -23.74
N ALA A 519 40.07 7.76 -23.08
CA ALA A 519 40.08 7.51 -21.63
C ALA A 519 40.96 6.32 -21.22
N ILE A 520 40.99 5.23 -22.00
CA ILE A 520 41.89 4.08 -21.79
C ILE A 520 43.35 4.48 -22.05
N HIS A 521 43.59 5.31 -23.07
CA HIS A 521 44.92 5.82 -23.39
C HIS A 521 45.42 6.87 -22.41
N ALA A 522 44.54 7.69 -21.84
CA ALA A 522 44.89 8.59 -20.76
C ALA A 522 45.39 7.81 -19.53
N ARG A 523 44.79 6.66 -19.21
CA ARG A 523 45.25 5.80 -18.10
C ARG A 523 46.51 4.98 -18.41
N THR A 524 46.78 4.65 -19.66
CA THR A 524 48.02 3.94 -20.04
C THR A 524 49.23 4.87 -20.20
N ASN A 525 49.00 6.17 -20.44
CA ASN A 525 50.09 7.14 -20.55
C ASN A 525 50.61 7.69 -19.21
N GLU A 526 49.89 7.50 -18.09
CA GLU A 526 50.38 7.91 -16.76
C GLU A 526 51.00 6.76 -15.94
N GLY A 527 51.19 5.56 -16.52
CA GLY A 527 51.72 4.38 -15.81
C GLY A 527 52.93 3.69 -16.43
N GLY A 528 53.57 4.29 -17.44
CA GLY A 528 54.72 3.75 -18.18
C GLY A 528 56.03 3.81 -17.39
N CYS A 529 56.12 2.95 -16.38
CA CYS A 529 57.23 2.63 -15.48
C CYS A 529 58.65 2.81 -16.05
N SER A 530 59.41 3.69 -15.40
CA SER A 530 60.86 3.64 -15.33
C SER A 530 61.31 2.32 -14.70
N LYS A 531 62.23 1.63 -15.38
CA LYS A 531 63.00 0.50 -14.82
C LYS A 531 63.50 0.83 -13.41
N GLU A 532 63.09 0.06 -12.40
CA GLU A 532 63.99 -0.55 -11.42
C GLU A 532 63.27 -1.44 -10.39
N LYS A 533 63.81 -2.65 -10.24
CA LYS A 533 63.86 -3.52 -9.05
C LYS A 533 62.58 -4.25 -8.58
N CYS A 534 62.66 -5.57 -8.81
CA CYS A 534 62.19 -6.67 -7.97
C CYS A 534 61.67 -6.32 -6.56
N GLY A 535 60.46 -6.78 -6.29
CA GLY A 535 59.92 -6.96 -4.95
C GLY A 535 58.59 -7.71 -5.01
N HIS A 536 58.60 -8.98 -4.60
CA HIS A 536 57.40 -9.75 -4.25
C HIS A 536 56.49 -8.93 -3.32
N VAL A 537 55.16 -9.08 -3.45
CA VAL A 537 54.21 -9.49 -2.39
C VAL A 537 52.76 -9.40 -2.90
N SER A 538 52.01 -10.42 -2.45
CA SER A 538 50.60 -10.82 -2.53
C SER A 538 49.45 -9.81 -2.71
N GLU A 539 48.40 -10.33 -3.36
CA GLU A 539 46.95 -10.31 -3.01
C GLU A 539 46.35 -9.07 -2.33
N GLY A 540 45.31 -8.52 -2.97
CA GLY A 540 44.42 -7.54 -2.36
C GLY A 540 43.22 -7.21 -3.26
N CYS A 541 42.03 -7.61 -2.80
CA CYS A 541 40.71 -7.45 -3.38
C CYS A 541 40.35 -6.04 -3.87
N SER A 542 39.56 -5.96 -4.94
CA SER A 542 38.49 -4.95 -5.02
C SER A 542 37.34 -5.47 -5.86
N GLU A 543 36.19 -5.59 -5.19
CA GLU A 543 34.94 -6.20 -5.62
C GLU A 543 34.33 -5.48 -6.83
N ILE A 544 33.96 -6.25 -7.85
CA ILE A 544 33.11 -5.79 -8.95
C ILE A 544 31.66 -5.96 -8.48
N ILE A 545 30.99 -4.84 -8.22
CA ILE A 545 29.56 -4.78 -7.96
C ILE A 545 28.82 -5.14 -9.25
N GLY A 546 28.39 -6.39 -9.36
CA GLY A 546 27.52 -6.87 -10.43
C GLY A 546 26.10 -6.36 -10.23
N CYS A 547 25.65 -5.47 -11.12
CA CYS A 547 24.23 -5.14 -11.26
C CYS A 547 23.51 -6.33 -11.89
N GLY A 548 22.78 -7.11 -11.09
CA GLY A 548 21.90 -8.19 -11.55
C GLY A 548 20.74 -7.64 -12.37
N GLY A 549 20.86 -7.70 -13.69
CA GLY A 549 19.77 -7.53 -14.64
C GLY A 549 19.08 -8.87 -14.91
N ALA A 550 18.09 -9.24 -14.09
CA ALA A 550 17.20 -10.36 -14.39
C ALA A 550 15.89 -10.24 -13.59
N ALA A 551 15.02 -9.26 -13.93
CA ALA A 551 13.64 -9.23 -13.40
C ALA A 551 12.62 -8.39 -14.19
N ILE A 552 12.93 -7.82 -15.37
CA ILE A 552 12.00 -6.84 -16.01
C ILE A 552 10.95 -7.51 -16.94
N ASN A 553 11.07 -8.78 -17.30
CA ASN A 553 10.23 -9.35 -18.38
C ASN A 553 8.86 -9.96 -17.99
N SER A 554 8.38 -9.87 -16.74
CA SER A 554 7.05 -10.42 -16.39
C SER A 554 5.93 -9.38 -16.21
N ALA A 555 6.22 -8.08 -16.13
CA ALA A 555 5.19 -7.09 -15.76
C ALA A 555 4.42 -6.43 -16.93
N LEU A 556 4.71 -6.75 -18.21
CA LEU A 556 4.18 -5.99 -19.36
C LEU A 556 3.47 -6.82 -20.43
N ARG A 557 3.12 -8.10 -20.18
CA ARG A 557 2.39 -8.94 -21.15
C ARG A 557 0.86 -8.72 -21.18
N SER A 558 0.34 -7.67 -20.58
CA SER A 558 -1.10 -7.50 -20.33
C SER A 558 -1.77 -6.42 -21.21
N THR A 559 -1.84 -6.58 -22.54
CA THR A 559 -2.82 -5.88 -23.38
C THR A 559 -2.96 -6.53 -24.75
N LEU A 560 -3.80 -7.58 -24.84
CA LEU A 560 -4.16 -8.22 -26.10
C LEU A 560 -5.68 -8.25 -26.31
N VAL A 561 -6.07 -7.68 -27.45
CA VAL A 561 -7.14 -8.09 -28.38
C VAL A 561 -8.59 -7.88 -27.95
N ARG A 562 -9.17 -6.78 -28.45
CA ARG A 562 -10.49 -6.78 -29.07
C ARG A 562 -10.43 -6.08 -30.43
N GLY A 563 -10.97 -6.75 -31.46
CA GLY A 563 -11.44 -6.12 -32.69
C GLY A 563 -10.65 -6.44 -33.95
N ASN A 564 -11.05 -7.52 -34.63
CA ASN A 564 -11.16 -7.73 -36.08
C ASN A 564 -11.40 -9.24 -36.26
N GLY A 565 -12.52 -9.76 -36.75
CA GLY A 565 -13.37 -9.26 -37.83
C GLY A 565 -12.91 -9.93 -39.13
N GLY A 566 -13.61 -10.98 -39.58
CA GLY A 566 -13.56 -11.47 -40.97
C GLY A 566 -13.27 -12.96 -41.16
N TRP A 567 -14.36 -13.72 -41.38
CA TRP A 567 -14.48 -15.09 -41.91
C TRP A 567 -14.07 -16.26 -41.03
#